data_AF-A0A1G9QJS6-F1
#
_entry.id   AF-A0A1G9QJS6-F1
#
_cell.length_a   1.000
_cell.length_b   1.000
_cell.length_c   1.000
_cell.angle_alpha   90.00
_cell.angle_beta   90.00
_cell.angle_gamma   90.00
#
_symmetry.space_group_name_H-M   'P 1'
#
loop_
_entity.id
_entity.type
_entity.pdbx_description
1 polymer ?
#
loop_
_entity_poly.entity_id
_entity_poly.type
_entity_poly.pdbx_seq_one_letter_code
_entity_poly.pdbx_strand_id
1 'polypeptide(L)' 'MVVTQTANRRSLRLAVRLGFRQVGTFEEFGAEQALYTAGLHSFTT' A
#
# COMPACT_ATOMS: atom_id res chain seq x y z
N MET A 1 -1.17 7.89 -0.98
CA MET A 1 -0.26 6.98 -0.24
C MET A 1 -1.12 6.06 0.59
N VAL A 2 -0.77 4.78 0.70
CA VAL A 2 -1.51 3.79 1.49
C VAL A 2 -0.54 3.04 2.40
N VAL A 3 -0.94 2.82 3.65
CA VAL A 3 -0.23 2.00 4.64
C VAL A 3 -1.19 0.95 5.16
N THR A 4 -0.75 -0.30 5.22
CA THR A 4 -1.50 -1.40 5.85
C THR A 4 -0.54 -2.51 6.28
N GLN A 5 -0.94 -3.32 7.25
CA GLN A 5 -0.13 -4.46 7.70
C GLN A 5 0.14 -5.42 6.53
N THR A 6 1.33 -6.00 6.47
CA THR A 6 1.66 -7.05 5.48
C THR A 6 0.79 -8.29 5.66
N ALA A 7 0.24 -8.51 6.86
CA ALA A 7 -0.77 -9.52 7.13
C ALA A 7 -2.12 -9.26 6.43
N ASN A 8 -2.45 -8.02 6.05
CA ASN A 8 -3.74 -7.67 5.45
C ASN A 8 -3.77 -7.93 3.94
N ARG A 9 -3.77 -9.22 3.56
CA ARG A 9 -3.73 -9.67 2.17
C ARG A 9 -4.87 -9.13 1.29
N ARG A 10 -6.01 -8.76 1.87
CA ARG A 10 -7.13 -8.17 1.13
C ARG A 10 -6.81 -6.74 0.70
N SER A 11 -6.34 -5.91 1.63
CA SER A 11 -5.94 -4.53 1.34
C SER A 11 -4.73 -4.47 0.39
N LEU A 12 -3.74 -5.36 0.56
CA LEU A 12 -2.59 -5.43 -0.36
C LEU A 12 -3.03 -5.69 -1.81
N ARG A 13 -3.91 -6.68 -2.02
CA ARG A 13 -4.44 -6.96 -3.37
C ARG A 13 -5.23 -5.79 -3.94
N LEU A 14 -5.99 -5.08 -3.11
CA LEU A 14 -6.73 -3.90 -3.55
C LEU A 14 -5.79 -2.76 -3.97
N ALA A 15 -4.75 -2.48 -3.18
CA ALA A 15 -3.77 -1.44 -3.50
C ALA A 15 -3.14 -1.66 -4.88
N VAL A 16 -2.72 -2.90 -5.17
CA VAL A 16 -2.17 -3.27 -6.48
C VAL A 16 -3.20 -3.07 -7.61
N ARG A 17 -4.45 -3.51 -7.40
CA ARG A 17 -5.53 -3.35 -8.40
C ARG A 17 -5.86 -1.89 -8.70
N LEU A 18 -5.71 -1.01 -7.72
CA LEU A 18 -5.90 0.44 -7.86
C LEU A 18 -4.67 1.14 -8.45
N GLY A 19 -3.62 0.41 -8.83
CA GLY A 19 -2.43 0.99 -9.46
C GLY A 19 -1.39 1.54 -8.49
N PHE A 20 -1.55 1.33 -7.18
CA PHE A 20 -0.49 1.60 -6.24
C PHE A 20 0.63 0.55 -6.36
N ARG A 21 1.87 0.98 -6.10
CA ARG A 21 3.07 0.14 -6.07
C ARG A 21 3.68 0.16 -4.69
N GLN A 22 4.12 -1.00 -4.21
CA GLN A 22 4.80 -1.09 -2.93
C GLN A 22 6.20 -0.47 -3.06
N VAL A 23 6.55 0.40 -2.12
CA VAL A 23 7.88 1.03 -2.07
C VAL A 23 8.73 0.51 -0.91
N GLY A 24 8.13 -0.19 0.06
CA GLY A 24 8.85 -0.81 1.16
C GLY A 24 7.95 -1.39 2.24
N THR A 25 8.58 -1.85 3.31
CA THR A 25 7.95 -2.25 4.57
C THR A 25 8.63 -1.57 5.75
N PHE A 26 7.93 -1.46 6.87
CA PHE A 26 8.45 -0.90 8.12
C PHE A 26 7.66 -1.42 9.32
N GLU A 27 8.24 -1.42 10.51
CA GLU A 27 7.51 -1.78 11.74
C GLU A 27 6.78 -0.56 12.31
N GLU A 28 5.50 -0.73 12.65
CA GLU A 28 4.71 0.26 13.36
C GLU A 28 3.63 -0.46 14.18
N PHE A 29 3.38 0.00 15.40
CA PHE A 29 2.39 -0.60 16.32
C PHE A 29 2.58 -2.11 16.55
N GLY A 30 3.83 -2.58 16.55
CA GLY A 30 4.15 -3.99 16.77
C GLY A 30 3.78 -4.90 15.59
N ALA A 31 3.60 -4.35 14.39
CA ALA A 31 3.35 -5.13 13.18
C ALA A 31 4.14 -4.57 12.00
N GLU A 32 4.52 -5.46 11.08
CA GLU A 32 5.10 -5.08 9.80
C GLU A 32 4.02 -4.47 8.89
N GLN A 33 4.27 -3.24 8.45
CA GLN A 33 3.45 -2.47 7.53
C GLN A 33 4.06 -2.49 6.14
N ALA A 34 3.22 -2.40 5.12
CA ALA A 34 3.63 -2.12 3.75
C ALA A 34 3.24 -0.69 3.37
N LEU A 35 4.19 0.02 2.77
CA LEU A 35 4.00 1.35 2.22
C LEU A 35 3.77 1.27 0.71
N TYR A 36 2.69 1.87 0.24
CA TYR A 36 2.29 1.92 -1.15
C TYR A 36 2.14 3.36 -1.65
N THR A 37 2.63 3.63 -2.85
CA THR A 37 2.53 4.93 -3.53
C THR A 37 1.96 4.77 -4.94
N ALA A 38 1.44 5.86 -5.48
CA ALA A 38 1.02 5.96 -6.87
C ALA A 38 1.50 7.32 -7.40
N GLY A 39 1.61 7.45 -8.72
CA GLY A 39 1.91 8.74 -9.33
C GLY A 39 0.80 9.75 -9.06
N LEU A 40 1.14 11.03 -9.00
CA LEU A 40 0.17 12.10 -8.69
C LEU A 40 -0.98 12.17 -9.70
N HIS A 41 -0.72 11.79 -10.95
CA HIS A 41 -1.69 11.78 -12.05
C HIS A 41 -2.27 10.39 -12.32
N SER A 42 -2.09 9.43 -11.41
CA SER A 42 -2.55 8.05 -11.60
C SER A 42 -4.05 7.86 -11.42
N PHE A 43 -4.74 8.84 -10.82
CA PHE A 43 -6.18 8.84 -10.59
C PHE A 43 -6.81 10.02 -11.32
N THR A 44 -7.01 9.88 -12.63
CA THR A 44 -7.84 10.80 -13.43
C THR A 44 -9.32 10.42 -13.30
N THR A 45 -10.17 11.43 -13.12
CA THR A 45 -11.64 11.32 -13.10
C THR A 45 -12.21 11.16 -14.50
#